data_AF-A0A848W4J5-F1
#
_entry.id   AF-A0A848W4J5-F1
#
_cell.length_a   1.000
_cell.length_b   1.000
_cell.length_c   1.000
_cell.angle_alpha   90.00
_cell.angle_beta   90.00
_cell.angle_gamma   90.00
#
_symmetry.space_group_name_H-M   'P 1'
#
loop_
_entity.id
_entity.type
_entity.pdbx_description
1 polymer ?
#
loop_
_entity_poly.entity_id
_entity_poly.type
_entity_poly.pdbx_seq_one_letter_code
_entity_poly.pdbx_strand_id
1 'polypeptide(L)'
;RRMARDLDIPVTIIGCPTIREPDGLAISSRNVQLSPQDRARAPHLAAALFVAAARIEAGEPVATVLQDAIEASEAGGFEPVEYLELRAESDLAVLDSLDQPARILVAAYLGTTRLIDNVEVRYGRADG
;
A
#
# COMPACT_ATOMS: atom_id res chain seq x y z
N ARG A 1 10.75 14.18 -1.37
CA ARG A 1 12.01 14.22 -0.57
C ARG A 1 13.25 14.34 -1.45
N ARG A 2 13.43 13.44 -2.43
CA ARG A 2 14.57 13.47 -3.38
C ARG A 2 14.76 14.85 -4.04
N MET A 3 13.71 15.45 -4.61
CA MET A 3 13.78 16.81 -5.19
C MET A 3 14.35 17.88 -4.25
N ALA A 4 13.89 17.96 -2.99
CA ALA A 4 14.37 19.00 -2.07
C ALA A 4 15.83 18.77 -1.67
N ARG A 5 16.27 17.51 -1.60
CA ARG A 5 17.67 17.14 -1.35
C ARG A 5 18.56 17.44 -2.54
N ASP A 6 18.14 17.04 -3.74
CA ASP A 6 18.93 17.17 -4.96
C ASP A 6 19.07 18.64 -5.41
N LEU A 7 18.16 19.52 -4.97
CA LEU A 7 18.15 20.94 -5.30
C LEU A 7 18.54 21.86 -4.13
N ASP A 8 19.07 21.31 -3.04
CA ASP A 8 19.45 22.06 -1.81
C ASP A 8 18.38 23.04 -1.31
N ILE A 9 17.10 22.64 -1.42
CA ILE A 9 15.98 23.45 -0.94
C ILE A 9 15.96 23.35 0.59
N PRO A 10 16.06 24.46 1.35
CA PRO A 10 16.17 24.44 2.82
C PRO A 10 14.81 24.19 3.49
N VAL A 11 14.17 23.07 3.16
CA VAL A 11 12.86 22.65 3.68
C VAL A 11 12.96 21.26 4.28
N THR A 12 12.36 21.10 5.46
CA THR A 12 12.23 19.79 6.09
C THR A 12 10.92 19.15 5.65
N ILE A 13 10.98 18.00 4.99
CA ILE A 13 9.78 17.25 4.55
C ILE A 13 9.44 16.20 5.60
N ILE A 14 8.41 16.50 6.39
CA ILE A 14 7.84 15.57 7.38
C ILE A 14 6.81 14.68 6.68
N GLY A 15 6.98 13.37 6.75
CA GLY A 15 5.97 12.41 6.28
C GLY A 15 4.95 12.19 7.40
N CYS A 16 3.67 12.39 7.11
CA CYS A 16 2.60 12.09 8.06
C CYS A 16 2.02 10.69 7.77
N PRO A 17 1.61 9.94 8.80
CA PRO A 17 0.89 8.68 8.60
C PRO A 17 -0.38 8.90 7.77
N THR A 18 -0.76 7.90 6.97
CA THR A 18 -2.02 7.89 6.25
C THR A 18 -3.17 7.91 7.26
N ILE A 19 -4.00 8.95 7.21
CA ILE A 19 -5.23 9.01 8.00
C ILE A 19 -6.26 8.09 7.33
N ARG A 20 -6.91 7.26 8.14
CA ARG A 20 -7.90 6.27 7.68
C ARG A 20 -9.27 6.60 8.27
N GLU A 21 -10.31 6.27 7.53
CA GLU A 21 -11.69 6.22 8.02
C GLU A 21 -11.85 5.10 9.07
N PRO A 22 -12.92 5.07 9.89
CA PRO A 22 -13.10 4.06 10.94
C PRO A 22 -13.08 2.61 10.45
N ASP A 23 -13.39 2.39 9.17
CA ASP A 23 -13.37 1.08 8.52
C ASP A 23 -12.00 0.73 7.88
N GLY A 24 -11.01 1.60 8.01
CA GLY A 24 -9.64 1.38 7.54
C GLY A 24 -9.34 1.93 6.14
N LEU A 25 -10.34 2.42 5.40
CA LEU A 25 -10.11 3.05 4.10
C LEU A 25 -9.23 4.30 4.24
N ALA A 26 -8.21 4.44 3.39
CA ALA A 26 -7.42 5.66 3.35
C ALA A 26 -8.30 6.88 2.98
N ILE A 27 -8.21 7.95 3.77
CA ILE A 27 -8.98 9.17 3.48
C ILE A 27 -8.44 9.79 2.18
N SER A 28 -9.35 9.96 1.22
CA SER A 28 -9.04 10.55 -0.08
C SER A 28 -10.25 11.33 -0.58
N SER A 29 -10.02 12.49 -1.20
CA SER A 29 -11.08 13.25 -1.85
C SER A 29 -11.78 12.44 -2.95
N ARG A 30 -11.11 11.43 -3.52
CA ARG A 30 -11.68 10.53 -4.52
C ARG A 30 -12.75 9.60 -3.94
N ASN A 31 -12.78 9.37 -2.63
CA ASN A 31 -13.78 8.52 -1.99
C ASN A 31 -15.21 9.05 -2.23
N VAL A 32 -15.38 10.36 -2.47
CA VAL A 32 -16.67 10.98 -2.83
C VAL A 32 -17.22 10.50 -4.19
N GLN A 33 -16.36 9.95 -5.05
CA GLN A 33 -16.73 9.44 -6.37
C GLN A 33 -17.24 8.00 -6.32
N LEU A 34 -17.04 7.31 -5.19
CA LEU A 34 -17.51 5.95 -5.00
C LEU A 34 -19.03 5.94 -4.87
N SER A 35 -19.68 4.99 -5.57
CA SER A 35 -21.08 4.68 -5.27
C SER A 35 -21.21 4.14 -3.84
N PRO A 36 -22.40 4.17 -3.21
CA PRO A 36 -22.58 3.57 -1.88
C PRO A 36 -22.15 2.09 -1.80
N GLN A 37 -22.36 1.33 -2.88
CA GLN A 37 -21.96 -0.08 -2.95
C GLN A 37 -20.43 -0.23 -3.04
N ASP A 38 -19.78 0.58 -3.87
CA ASP A 38 -18.32 0.58 -4.00
C ASP A 38 -17.66 1.08 -2.71
N ARG A 39 -18.21 2.12 -2.09
CA ARG A 39 -17.71 2.62 -0.81
C ARG A 39 -17.73 1.55 0.27
N ALA A 40 -18.76 0.69 0.33
CA ALA A 40 -18.82 -0.41 1.28
C ALA A 40 -17.74 -1.48 1.04
N ARG A 41 -17.24 -1.63 -0.20
CA ARG A 41 -16.20 -2.61 -0.56
C ARG A 41 -14.79 -2.04 -0.48
N ALA A 42 -14.63 -0.71 -0.63
CA ALA A 42 -13.34 -0.03 -0.64
C ALA A 42 -12.40 -0.40 0.54
N PRO A 43 -12.88 -0.63 1.78
CA PRO A 43 -12.03 -1.08 2.89
C PRO A 43 -11.33 -2.43 2.67
N HIS A 44 -11.83 -3.30 1.78
CA HIS A 44 -11.21 -4.59 1.49
C HIS A 44 -9.79 -4.44 0.93
N LEU A 45 -9.50 -3.35 0.20
CA LEU A 45 -8.15 -3.09 -0.30
C LEU A 45 -7.17 -2.88 0.86
N ALA A 46 -7.56 -2.05 1.84
CA ALA A 46 -6.74 -1.80 3.03
C ALA A 46 -6.55 -3.09 3.84
N ALA A 47 -7.60 -3.89 4.00
CA ALA A 47 -7.52 -5.18 4.70
C ALA A 47 -6.54 -6.14 4.01
N ALA A 48 -6.60 -6.28 2.69
CA ALA A 48 -5.67 -7.11 1.91
C ALA A 48 -4.21 -6.66 2.10
N LEU A 49 -3.95 -5.34 2.09
CA LEU A 49 -2.63 -4.79 2.34
C LEU A 49 -2.09 -5.09 3.74
N PHE A 50 -2.92 -4.93 4.78
CA PHE A 50 -2.49 -5.22 6.15
C PHE A 50 -2.18 -6.71 6.36
N VAL A 51 -2.99 -7.59 5.76
CA VAL A 51 -2.73 -9.04 5.78
C VAL A 51 -1.41 -9.34 5.04
N ALA A 52 -1.21 -8.76 3.85
CA ALA A 52 0.00 -8.95 3.08
C ALA A 52 1.25 -8.48 3.83
N ALA A 53 1.19 -7.30 4.46
CA ALA A 53 2.28 -6.77 5.27
C ALA A 53 2.63 -7.71 6.42
N ALA A 54 1.63 -8.17 7.20
CA ALA A 54 1.86 -9.08 8.32
C ALA A 54 2.47 -10.42 7.90
N ARG A 55 2.06 -10.97 6.75
CA ARG A 55 2.60 -12.22 6.21
C ARG A 55 4.05 -12.07 5.74
N ILE A 56 4.37 -10.97 5.07
CA ILE A 56 5.75 -10.66 4.66
C ILE A 56 6.64 -10.42 5.89
N GLU A 57 6.13 -9.71 6.91
CA GLU A 57 6.83 -9.54 8.19
C GLU A 57 7.09 -10.88 8.91
N ALA A 58 6.20 -11.86 8.75
CA ALA A 58 6.36 -13.21 9.27
C ALA A 58 7.34 -14.08 8.45
N GLY A 59 7.91 -13.55 7.36
CA GLY A 59 8.89 -14.24 6.52
C GLY A 59 8.29 -15.11 5.42
N GLU A 60 6.99 -14.97 5.12
CA GLU A 60 6.39 -15.65 3.96
C GLU A 60 6.95 -15.11 2.63
N PRO A 61 7.02 -15.93 1.57
CA PRO A 61 7.53 -15.50 0.27
C PRO A 61 6.72 -14.33 -0.30
N VAL A 62 7.38 -13.21 -0.57
CA VAL A 62 6.75 -11.96 -1.06
C VAL A 62 5.88 -12.22 -2.28
N ALA A 63 6.41 -12.90 -3.30
CA ALA A 63 5.66 -13.17 -4.54
C ALA A 63 4.32 -13.88 -4.30
N THR A 64 4.30 -14.90 -3.43
CA THR A 64 3.07 -15.61 -3.07
C THR A 64 2.10 -14.71 -2.32
N VAL A 65 2.59 -13.95 -1.34
CA VAL A 65 1.75 -13.06 -0.54
C VAL A 65 1.12 -11.95 -1.40
N LEU A 66 1.89 -11.34 -2.31
CA LEU A 66 1.38 -10.30 -3.20
C LEU A 66 0.33 -10.86 -4.17
N GLN A 67 0.54 -12.07 -4.70
CA GLN A 67 -0.43 -12.75 -5.55
C GLN A 67 -1.75 -13.03 -4.81
N ASP A 68 -1.67 -13.57 -3.59
CA ASP A 68 -2.86 -13.81 -2.76
C ASP A 68 -3.62 -12.50 -2.45
N ALA A 69 -2.90 -11.39 -2.25
CA ALA A 69 -3.49 -10.09 -1.99
C ALA A 69 -4.17 -9.49 -3.24
N ILE A 70 -3.63 -9.74 -4.44
CA ILE A 70 -4.27 -9.39 -5.71
C ILE A 70 -5.60 -10.15 -5.83
N GLU A 71 -5.57 -11.47 -5.67
CA GLU A 71 -6.76 -12.32 -5.78
C GLU A 71 -7.83 -11.94 -4.74
N ALA A 72 -7.43 -11.65 -3.50
CA ALA A 72 -8.34 -11.18 -2.47
C ALA A 72 -8.96 -9.82 -2.80
N SER A 73 -8.21 -8.91 -3.42
CA SER A 73 -8.70 -7.60 -3.85
C SER A 73 -9.73 -7.75 -4.97
N GLU A 74 -9.43 -8.56 -5.98
CA GLU A 74 -10.34 -8.83 -7.11
C GLU A 74 -11.63 -9.53 -6.63
N ALA A 75 -11.51 -10.53 -5.74
CA ALA A 75 -12.66 -11.16 -5.09
C ALA A 75 -13.48 -10.17 -4.24
N GLY A 76 -12.84 -9.11 -3.75
CA GLY A 76 -13.47 -7.98 -3.06
C GLY A 76 -14.28 -7.04 -3.97
N GLY A 77 -14.27 -7.27 -5.28
CA GLY A 77 -15.01 -6.52 -6.30
C GLY A 77 -14.20 -5.44 -7.00
N PHE A 78 -12.87 -5.43 -6.83
CA PHE A 78 -11.99 -4.57 -7.61
C PHE A 78 -11.81 -5.14 -9.03
N GLU A 79 -11.62 -4.24 -9.99
CA GLU A 79 -11.11 -4.60 -11.31
C GLU A 79 -9.69 -5.18 -11.19
N PRO A 80 -9.17 -5.85 -12.25
CA PRO A 80 -7.80 -6.37 -12.24
C PRO A 80 -6.81 -5.33 -11.72
N VAL A 81 -6.06 -5.72 -10.69
CA VAL A 81 -5.18 -4.81 -9.94
C VAL A 81 -4.07 -4.29 -10.87
N GLU A 82 -3.91 -2.97 -10.97
CA GLU A 82 -2.90 -2.38 -11.87
C GLU A 82 -1.48 -2.69 -11.41
N TYR A 83 -1.25 -2.58 -10.10
CA TYR A 83 -0.03 -3.02 -9.45
C TYR A 83 -0.30 -3.27 -7.97
N LEU A 84 0.39 -4.28 -7.41
CA LEU A 84 0.52 -4.52 -5.98
C LEU A 84 1.95 -5.02 -5.74
N GLU A 85 2.80 -4.17 -5.18
CA GLU A 85 4.24 -4.40 -5.17
C GLU A 85 4.86 -4.04 -3.83
N LEU A 86 5.86 -4.82 -3.40
CA LEU A 86 6.76 -4.45 -2.33
C LEU A 86 7.87 -3.55 -2.89
N ARG A 87 8.00 -2.34 -2.35
CA ARG A 87 9.00 -1.35 -2.79
C ARG A 87 9.86 -0.87 -1.64
N ALA A 88 11.14 -0.64 -1.90
CA ALA A 88 12.06 -0.01 -0.95
C ALA A 88 11.61 1.41 -0.60
N GLU A 89 11.63 1.77 0.68
CA GLU A 89 11.22 3.11 1.11
C GLU A 89 12.18 4.22 0.64
N SER A 90 13.44 3.87 0.38
CA SER A 90 14.51 4.80 0.00
C SER A 90 14.36 5.37 -1.42
N ASP A 91 14.00 4.52 -2.38
CA ASP A 91 14.06 4.83 -3.81
C ASP A 91 12.95 4.19 -4.66
N LEU A 92 12.02 3.46 -4.03
CA LEU A 92 10.93 2.75 -4.69
C LEU A 92 11.39 1.61 -5.63
N ALA A 93 12.59 1.08 -5.47
CA ALA A 93 13.00 -0.14 -6.17
C ALA A 93 12.09 -1.34 -5.80
N VAL A 94 11.80 -2.22 -6.76
CA VAL A 94 11.08 -3.48 -6.49
C VAL A 94 11.89 -4.35 -5.56
N LEU A 95 11.23 -4.99 -4.59
CA LEU A 95 11.84 -5.96 -3.69
C LEU A 95 11.16 -7.32 -3.82
N ASP A 96 11.96 -8.37 -4.03
CA ASP A 96 11.51 -9.76 -4.04
C ASP A 96 11.52 -10.39 -2.63
N SER A 97 12.12 -9.70 -1.65
CA SER A 97 12.21 -10.12 -0.25
C SER A 97 12.29 -8.91 0.68
N LEU A 98 11.91 -9.07 1.95
CA LEU A 98 12.00 -8.01 2.95
C LEU A 98 13.41 -7.99 3.59
N ASP A 99 14.36 -7.33 2.94
CA ASP A 99 15.75 -7.19 3.39
C ASP A 99 16.12 -5.77 3.86
N GLN A 100 15.19 -4.83 3.73
CA GLN A 100 15.33 -3.43 4.11
C GLN A 100 13.95 -2.79 4.36
N PRO A 101 13.88 -1.57 4.92
CA PRO A 101 12.62 -0.86 5.08
C PRO A 101 11.84 -0.74 3.77
N ALA A 102 10.59 -1.20 3.79
CA ALA A 102 9.78 -1.36 2.59
C ALA A 102 8.32 -0.92 2.82
N ARG A 103 7.63 -0.69 1.71
CA ARG A 103 6.19 -0.42 1.66
C ARG A 103 5.54 -1.30 0.62
N ILE A 104 4.33 -1.78 0.90
CA ILE A 104 3.45 -2.31 -0.14
C ILE A 104 2.73 -1.12 -0.75
N LEU A 105 2.75 -1.01 -2.07
CA LEU A 105 2.01 -0.02 -2.83
C LEU A 105 0.95 -0.73 -3.67
N VAL A 106 -0.25 -0.15 -3.75
CA VAL A 106 -1.31 -0.68 -4.63
C VAL A 106 -2.00 0.43 -5.40
N ALA A 107 -2.44 0.09 -6.61
CA ALA A 107 -3.48 0.81 -7.33
C ALA A 107 -4.47 -0.16 -7.94
N ALA A 108 -5.76 0.10 -7.71
CA ALA A 108 -6.84 -0.69 -8.27
C ALA A 108 -8.05 0.19 -8.54
N TYR A 109 -8.88 -0.23 -9.50
CA TYR A 109 -10.15 0.41 -9.78
C TYR A 109 -11.28 -0.29 -9.03
N LEU A 110 -12.21 0.51 -8.51
CA LEU A 110 -13.49 0.05 -8.00
C LEU A 110 -14.60 0.82 -8.70
N GLY A 111 -15.27 0.15 -9.63
CA GLY A 111 -16.08 0.81 -10.64
C GLY A 111 -15.21 1.76 -11.48
N THR A 112 -15.54 3.04 -11.50
CA THR A 112 -14.78 4.08 -12.22
C THR A 112 -13.75 4.80 -11.37
N THR A 113 -13.71 4.52 -10.06
CA THR A 113 -12.84 5.25 -9.13
C THR A 113 -11.53 4.50 -8.93
N ARG A 114 -10.41 5.16 -9.28
CA ARG A 114 -9.06 4.64 -9.01
C ARG A 114 -8.65 4.92 -7.58
N LEU A 115 -8.43 3.87 -6.80
CA LEU A 115 -7.94 3.94 -5.44
C LEU A 115 -6.44 3.62 -5.40
N ILE A 116 -5.73 4.34 -4.54
CA ILE A 116 -4.33 4.06 -4.21
C ILE A 116 -4.21 3.98 -2.71
N ASP A 117 -3.37 3.08 -2.24
CA ASP A 117 -3.01 2.98 -0.83
C ASP A 117 -1.59 2.43 -0.69
N ASN A 118 -1.01 2.61 0.48
CA ASN A 118 0.24 1.99 0.86
C ASN A 118 0.28 1.68 2.35
N VAL A 119 0.98 0.61 2.69
CA VAL A 119 1.26 0.22 4.07
C VAL A 119 2.76 0.00 4.25
N GLU A 120 3.27 0.37 5.42
CA GLU A 120 4.63 0.05 5.83
C GLU A 120 4.73 -1.44 6.13
N VAL A 121 5.86 -2.05 5.76
CA VAL A 121 6.22 -3.42 6.13
C VAL A 121 7.46 -3.33 7.01
N ARG A 122 7.33 -3.71 8.28
CA ARG A 122 8.38 -3.56 9.27
C ARG A 122 9.50 -4.55 9.01
N TYR A 123 10.62 -4.01 8.53
CA TYR A 123 11.87 -4.75 8.53
C TYR A 123 12.42 -4.84 9.96
N GLY A 124 12.41 -6.05 10.53
CA GLY A 124 13.11 -6.33 11.77
C GLY A 124 14.61 -6.34 11.49
N ARG A 125 15.33 -5.27 11.86
CA ARG A 125 16.77 -5.40 12.10
C ARG A 125 16.89 -6.39 13.26
N ALA A 126 17.57 -7.52 13.04
CA ALA A 126 18.18 -8.21 14.16
C ALA A 126 19.15 -7.18 14.76
N ASP A 127 18.74 -6.52 15.84
CA ASP A 127 19.66 -5.72 16.64
C ASP A 127 20.67 -6.71 17.23
N GLY A 128 21.88 -6.72 16.67
CA GLY A 128 23.02 -7.55 17.05
C GLY A 128 24.27 -7.15 16.28
#